data_AF-A0A9E4F112-F1
#
_entry.id   AF-A0A9E4F112-F1
#
_cell.length_a   1.000
_cell.length_b   1.000
_cell.length_c   1.000
_cell.angle_alpha   90.00
_cell.angle_beta   90.00
_cell.angle_gamma   90.00
#
_symmetry.space_group_name_H-M   'P 1'
#
loop_
_entity.id
_entity.type
_entity.pdbx_description
1 polymer ?
#
loop_
_entity_poly.entity_id
_entity_poly.type
_entity_poly.pdbx_seq_one_letter_code
_entity_poly.pdbx_strand_id
1 'polypeptide(L)'
;ERLAPFCAATHLHDNDGRNDAHLIPGEGAFEWPSFFTTLDARRYSGTLALELRRKEEPYARTLADAASAIKAIKSQIKPSPA
;
A
#
# COMPACT_ATOMS: atom_id res chain seq x y z
N GLU A 1 13.29 -15.67 -4.66
CA GLU A 1 12.95 -16.30 -3.36
C GLU A 1 11.61 -15.79 -2.86
N ARG A 2 10.92 -16.51 -1.96
CA ARG A 2 9.64 -16.06 -1.37
C ARG A 2 9.88 -15.52 0.05
N LEU A 3 9.68 -14.23 0.26
CA LEU A 3 9.97 -13.57 1.54
C LEU A 3 8.81 -13.59 2.55
N ALA A 4 7.57 -13.79 2.08
CA ALA A 4 6.36 -13.68 2.91
C ALA A 4 6.40 -14.43 4.26
N PRO A 5 6.94 -15.66 4.36
CA PRO A 5 7.01 -16.37 5.66
C PRO A 5 7.97 -15.74 6.69
N PHE A 6 8.88 -14.87 6.25
CA PHE A 6 9.93 -14.27 7.09
C PHE A 6 9.66 -12.78 7.39
N CYS A 7 8.74 -12.15 6.67
CA CYS A 7 8.42 -10.73 6.84
C CYS A 7 7.39 -10.54 7.95
N ALA A 8 7.81 -9.93 9.07
CA ALA A 8 6.90 -9.58 10.17
C ALA A 8 6.10 -8.30 9.90
N ALA A 9 6.66 -7.39 9.11
CA ALA A 9 6.02 -6.14 8.70
C ALA A 9 6.47 -5.74 7.29
N THR A 10 5.62 -4.97 6.60
CA THR A 10 5.90 -4.36 5.31
C THR A 10 5.42 -2.91 5.34
N HIS A 11 6.30 -1.99 4.98
CA HIS A 11 5.98 -0.58 4.84
C HIS A 11 5.53 -0.30 3.40
N LEU A 12 4.49 0.51 3.25
CA LEU A 12 3.77 0.74 2.02
C LEU A 12 3.77 2.22 1.70
N HIS A 13 4.17 2.53 0.48
CA HIS A 13 4.05 3.83 -0.13
C HIS A 13 4.03 3.69 -1.64
N ASP A 14 3.61 4.74 -2.32
CA ASP A 14 3.64 4.79 -3.78
C ASP A 14 4.90 5.50 -4.28
N ASN A 15 5.19 5.33 -5.57
CA ASN A 15 6.23 6.03 -6.33
C ASN A 15 5.98 5.89 -7.84
N ASP A 16 6.77 6.59 -8.66
CA ASP A 16 6.70 6.54 -10.12
C ASP A 16 7.80 5.64 -10.75
N GLY A 17 8.49 4.85 -9.92
CA GLY A 17 9.64 4.03 -10.31
C GLY A 17 10.95 4.80 -10.51
N ARG A 18 10.99 6.11 -10.31
CA ARG A 18 12.21 6.94 -10.48
C ARG A 18 12.91 7.24 -9.17
N ASN A 19 12.15 7.37 -8.08
CA ASN A 19 12.68 7.68 -6.76
C ASN A 19 11.84 7.05 -5.64
N ASP A 20 12.43 7.01 -4.44
CA ASP A 20 11.77 6.60 -3.21
C ASP A 20 10.88 7.73 -2.67
N ALA A 21 9.76 7.97 -3.35
CA ALA A 21 8.95 9.18 -3.21
C ALA A 21 8.03 9.21 -1.97
N HIS A 22 7.75 8.05 -1.36
CA HIS A 22 6.90 7.92 -0.17
C HIS A 22 5.50 8.56 -0.37
N LEU A 23 4.94 8.42 -1.57
CA LEU A 23 3.66 9.03 -1.94
C LEU A 23 2.48 8.26 -1.31
N ILE A 24 1.32 8.91 -1.24
CA ILE A 24 0.09 8.24 -0.84
C ILE A 24 -0.27 7.21 -1.92
N PRO A 25 -0.68 5.97 -1.54
CA PRO A 25 -1.17 4.98 -2.50
C PRO A 25 -2.16 5.55 -3.52
N GLY A 26 -1.89 5.37 -4.81
CA GLY A 26 -2.67 5.91 -5.92
C GLY A 26 -2.20 7.26 -6.46
N GLU A 27 -1.22 7.92 -5.84
CA GLU A 27 -0.59 9.14 -6.38
C GLU A 27 0.61 8.82 -7.30
N GLY A 28 1.14 7.61 -7.23
CA GLY A 28 2.21 7.13 -8.09
C GLY A 28 1.70 6.19 -9.18
N ALA A 29 2.55 5.25 -9.58
CA ALA A 29 2.28 4.28 -10.65
C ALA A 29 2.29 2.83 -10.14
N PHE A 30 2.33 2.61 -8.83
CA PHE A 30 2.37 1.25 -8.29
C PHE A 30 1.03 0.52 -8.45
N GLU A 31 1.08 -0.72 -8.96
CA GLU A 31 -0.09 -1.57 -9.22
C GLU A 31 -0.64 -2.23 -7.94
N TRP A 32 -1.32 -1.42 -7.11
CA TRP A 32 -1.85 -1.86 -5.81
C TRP A 32 -2.80 -3.05 -5.84
N PRO A 33 -3.78 -3.18 -6.77
CA PRO A 33 -4.70 -4.32 -6.75
C PRO A 33 -3.95 -5.65 -6.89
N SER A 34 -2.98 -5.73 -7.80
CA SER A 34 -2.14 -6.91 -8.01
C SER A 34 -1.28 -7.23 -6.78
N PHE A 35 -0.72 -6.21 -6.12
CA PHE A 35 0.02 -6.36 -4.88
C PHE A 35 -0.81 -7.03 -3.78
N PHE A 36 -2.01 -6.52 -3.52
CA PHE A 36 -2.87 -7.09 -2.47
C PHE A 36 -3.38 -8.50 -2.83
N THR A 37 -3.74 -8.76 -4.09
CA THR A 37 -4.06 -10.11 -4.55
C THR A 37 -2.88 -11.06 -4.34
N THR A 38 -1.64 -10.60 -4.55
CA THR A 38 -0.44 -11.40 -4.32
C THR A 38 -0.21 -11.67 -2.84
N LEU A 39 -0.38 -10.68 -1.95
CA LEU A 39 -0.25 -10.88 -0.51
C LEU A 39 -1.24 -11.92 0.01
N ASP A 40 -2.49 -11.86 -0.44
CA ASP A 40 -3.54 -12.81 -0.09
C ASP A 40 -3.20 -14.23 -0.57
N ALA A 41 -2.82 -14.38 -1.85
CA ALA A 41 -2.40 -15.67 -2.42
C ALA A 41 -1.15 -16.28 -1.71
N ARG A 42 -0.34 -15.45 -1.05
CA ARG A 42 0.83 -15.87 -0.27
C ARG A 42 0.53 -16.04 1.22
N ARG A 43 -0.71 -15.84 1.65
CA ARG A 43 -1.14 -15.88 3.05
C ARG A 43 -0.26 -14.99 3.93
N TYR A 44 0.16 -13.84 3.40
CA TYR A 44 0.98 -12.90 4.15
C TYR A 44 0.18 -12.36 5.34
N SER A 45 0.75 -12.49 6.54
CA SER A 45 0.09 -12.14 7.81
C SER A 45 0.83 -11.05 8.59
N GLY A 46 1.94 -10.54 8.07
CA GLY A 46 2.68 -9.45 8.71
C GLY A 46 1.92 -8.12 8.66
N THR A 47 2.31 -7.17 9.52
CA THR A 47 1.69 -5.84 9.54
C THR A 47 1.94 -5.10 8.23
N LEU A 48 0.93 -4.39 7.74
CA LEU A 48 1.04 -3.44 6.63
C LEU A 48 0.97 -2.02 7.20
N ALA A 49 2.07 -1.28 7.15
CA ALA A 49 2.17 0.09 7.65
C ALA A 49 2.33 1.07 6.50
N LEU A 50 1.66 2.22 6.55
CA LEU A 50 1.90 3.30 5.58
C LEU A 50 3.13 4.10 5.98
N GLU A 51 4.09 4.26 5.07
CA GLU A 51 5.31 5.05 5.26
C GLU A 51 5.28 6.24 4.29
N LEU A 52 4.73 7.37 4.75
CA LEU A 52 4.39 8.49 3.87
C LEU A 52 5.24 9.71 4.18
N ARG A 53 5.63 10.44 3.13
CA ARG A 53 6.08 11.82 3.27
C ARG A 53 4.88 12.71 3.55
N ARG A 54 4.99 13.52 4.60
CA ARG A 54 4.00 14.54 4.91
C ARG A 54 3.94 15.56 3.77
N LYS A 55 2.72 15.88 3.29
CA LYS A 55 2.49 17.06 2.44
C LYS A 55 2.63 18.33 3.29
N GLU A 56 3.06 19.44 2.71
CA GLU A 56 3.24 20.73 3.41
C GLU A 56 1.95 21.26 4.09
N GLU A 57 0.80 20.64 3.80
CA GLU A 57 -0.52 20.83 4.42
C GLU A 57 -0.60 20.39 5.91
N PRO A 58 -1.71 20.73 6.62
CA PRO A 58 -1.98 20.21 7.95
C PRO A 58 -1.93 18.68 7.96
N TYR A 59 -1.26 18.10 8.96
CA TYR A 59 -1.06 16.65 9.07
C TYR A 59 -2.37 15.84 8.96
N ALA A 60 -3.48 16.39 9.49
CA ALA A 60 -4.81 15.78 9.39
C ALA A 60 -5.27 15.56 7.94
N ARG A 61 -4.88 16.43 7.01
CA ARG A 61 -5.21 16.29 5.59
C ARG A 61 -4.49 15.09 4.97
N THR A 62 -3.19 14.90 5.26
CA THR A 62 -2.43 13.71 4.82
C THR A 62 -3.08 12.43 5.33
N LEU A 63 -3.53 12.38 6.59
CA LEU A 63 -4.23 11.22 7.13
C LEU A 63 -5.57 10.95 6.43
N ALA A 64 -6.35 12.00 6.16
CA ALA A 64 -7.64 11.87 5.49
C ALA A 64 -7.49 11.39 4.03
N ASP A 65 -6.52 11.94 3.31
CA ASP A 65 -6.18 11.53 1.94
C ASP A 65 -5.72 10.06 1.92
N ALA A 66 -4.83 9.67 2.85
CA ALA A 66 -4.34 8.29 2.96
C ALA A 66 -5.45 7.28 3.29
N ALA A 67 -6.35 7.63 4.22
CA ALA A 67 -7.50 6.78 4.54
C ALA A 67 -8.44 6.60 3.33
N SER A 68 -8.69 7.69 2.59
CA SER A 68 -9.52 7.68 1.39
C SER A 68 -8.90 6.82 0.28
N ALA A 69 -7.60 6.96 0.06
CA ALA A 69 -6.83 6.17 -0.91
C ALA A 69 -6.90 4.66 -0.60
N ILE A 70 -6.65 4.26 0.64
CA ILE A 70 -6.73 2.84 1.03
C ILE A 70 -8.14 2.30 0.87
N LYS A 71 -9.18 3.07 1.20
CA LYS A 71 -10.57 2.66 0.97
C LYS A 71 -10.84 2.44 -0.53
N ALA A 72 -10.37 3.36 -1.38
CA ALA A 72 -10.54 3.25 -2.83
C ALA A 72 -9.82 2.02 -3.39
N ILE A 73 -8.55 1.80 -3.02
CA ILE A 73 -7.77 0.63 -3.46
C ILE A 73 -8.45 -0.67 -3.00
N LYS A 74 -8.87 -0.75 -1.73
CA LYS A 74 -9.53 -1.96 -1.21
C LYS A 74 -10.81 -2.32 -1.97
N SER A 75 -11.54 -1.33 -2.49
CA SER A 75 -12.73 -1.58 -3.30
C SER A 75 -12.45 -2.21 -4.67
N GLN A 76 -11.20 -2.16 -5.13
CA GLN A 76 -10.77 -2.71 -6.42
C GLN A 76 -10.20 -4.13 -6.30
N ILE A 77 -9.92 -4.59 -5.08
CA ILE A 77 -9.35 -5.93 -4.84
C ILE A 77 -10.47 -6.95 -5.03
N LYS A 78 -10.29 -7.85 -5.99
CA LYS A 78 -11.15 -9.03 -6.14
C LYS A 78 -10.79 -10.04 -5.04
N PRO A 79 -11.78 -10.67 -4.38
CA PRO A 79 -11.50 -11.79 -3.49
C PRO A 79 -10.77 -12.89 -4.27
N SER A 80 -9.78 -13.54 -3.66
CA SER A 80 -9.23 -14.77 -4.24
C SER A 80 -10.34 -15.81 -4.37
N PRO A 81 -10.39 -16.58 -5.47
CA PRO A 81 -11.25 -17.75 -5.52
C PRO A 81 -10.90 -18.70 -4.38
N ALA A 82 -11.93 -19.18 -3.68
CA ALA A 82 -11.84 -20.06 -2.53
C ALA A 82 -11.20 -21.41 -2.86
#